data_AF-A0A8S8Z077-F1
#
_entry.id   AF-A0A8S8Z077-F1
#
_cell.length_a   1.000
_cell.length_b   1.000
_cell.length_c   1.000
_cell.angle_alpha   90.00
_cell.angle_beta   90.00
_cell.angle_gamma   90.00
#
_symmetry.space_group_name_H-M   'P 1'
#
loop_
_entity.id
_entity.type
_entity.pdbx_description
1 polymer ?
#
loop_
_entity_poly.entity_id
_entity_poly.type
_entity_poly.pdbx_seq_one_letter_code
_entity_poly.pdbx_strand_id
1 'polypeptide(L)' 'MTGLFSHPKRKLRKLIKQGDFEEAIALGNSMEEKHRYDPDFIFIMASIFYILQEPKKKLTYLDRVLEINE' A
#
# COMPACT_ATOMS: atom_id res chain seq x y z
N MET A 1 8.39 23.79 -10.01
CA MET A 1 8.77 23.49 -8.61
C MET A 1 7.68 22.65 -7.97
N THR A 2 7.66 21.33 -8.19
CA THR A 2 6.72 20.41 -7.54
C THR A 2 7.38 19.57 -6.44
N GLY A 3 8.59 19.99 -6.02
CA GLY A 3 9.31 19.39 -4.91
C GLY A 3 9.04 20.15 -3.62
N LEU A 4 8.02 19.74 -2.87
CA LEU A 4 8.11 19.83 -1.40
C LEU A 4 7.16 18.92 -0.62
N PHE A 5 6.01 18.50 -1.14
CA PHE A 5 5.09 17.65 -0.36
C PHE A 5 4.28 16.67 -1.21
N SER A 6 4.94 15.78 -1.95
CA SER A 6 4.24 14.55 -2.35
C SER A 6 4.11 13.68 -1.09
N HIS A 7 2.90 13.59 -0.55
CA HIS A 7 2.55 12.67 0.54
C HIS A 7 1.80 11.46 -0.05
N PRO A 8 2.49 10.58 -0.78
CA PRO A 8 1.80 9.57 -1.58
C PRO A 8 1.07 8.54 -0.72
N LYS A 9 1.56 8.21 0.49
CA LYS A 9 0.81 7.39 1.47
C LYS A 9 -0.49 8.06 1.95
N ARG A 10 -0.50 9.39 2.12
CA ARG A 10 -1.71 10.14 2.48
C ARG A 10 -2.73 10.13 1.35
N LYS A 11 -2.25 10.26 0.10
CA LYS A 11 -3.10 10.10 -1.09
C LYS A 11 -3.67 8.68 -1.18
N LEU A 12 -2.83 7.66 -0.94
CA LEU A 12 -3.25 6.26 -0.92
C LEU A 12 -4.35 6.00 0.11
N ARG A 13 -4.16 6.44 1.37
CA ARG A 13 -5.20 6.36 2.43
C ARG A 13 -6.48 7.11 2.05
N LYS A 14 -6.38 8.22 1.30
CA LYS A 14 -7.55 8.96 0.82
C LYS A 14 -8.35 8.15 -0.19
N LEU A 15 -7.70 7.55 -1.19
CA LEU A 15 -8.34 6.71 -2.22
C LEU A 15 -9.08 5.53 -1.57
N ILE A 16 -8.45 4.85 -0.62
CA ILE A 16 -9.07 3.75 0.14
C ILE A 16 -10.35 4.21 0.85
N LYS A 17 -10.33 5.39 1.50
CA LYS A 17 -11.50 5.95 2.17
C LYS A 17 -12.64 6.31 1.20
N GLN A 18 -12.31 6.65 -0.04
CA GLN A 18 -13.28 6.97 -1.08
C GLN A 18 -13.83 5.72 -1.78
N GLY A 19 -13.21 4.56 -1.56
CA GLY A 19 -13.55 3.31 -2.25
C GLY A 19 -12.88 3.17 -3.62
N ASP A 20 -11.96 4.07 -3.97
CA ASP A 20 -11.25 4.10 -5.25
C ASP A 20 -10.09 3.08 -5.26
N PHE A 21 -10.43 1.79 -5.14
CA PHE A 21 -9.44 0.72 -4.91
C PHE A 21 -8.54 0.46 -6.13
N GLU A 22 -9.04 0.60 -7.35
CA GLU A 22 -8.22 0.43 -8.56
C GLU A 22 -7.11 1.48 -8.65
N GLU A 23 -7.45 2.75 -8.42
CA GLU A 23 -6.48 3.84 -8.37
C GLU A 23 -5.52 3.69 -7.19
N ALA A 24 -6.02 3.21 -6.04
CA ALA A 24 -5.20 2.91 -4.88
C ALA A 24 -4.16 1.84 -5.19
N ILE A 25 -4.54 0.75 -5.88
CA ILE A 25 -3.63 -0.32 -6.28
C ILE A 25 -2.61 0.20 -7.29
N ALA A 26 -3.03 0.94 -8.31
CA ALA A 26 -2.12 1.51 -9.31
C ALA A 26 -1.06 2.43 -8.66
N LEU A 27 -1.51 3.31 -7.76
CA LEU A 27 -0.60 4.17 -7.00
C LEU A 27 0.31 3.35 -6.09
N GLY A 28 -0.23 2.36 -5.36
CA GLY A 28 0.53 1.47 -4.49
C GLY A 28 1.65 0.74 -5.24
N ASN A 29 1.33 0.12 -6.36
CA ASN A 29 2.30 -0.62 -7.19
C ASN A 29 3.41 0.29 -7.71
N SER A 30 3.09 1.54 -8.10
CA SER A 30 4.11 2.51 -8.55
C SER A 30 5.13 2.88 -7.46
N MET A 31 4.78 2.65 -6.20
CA MET A 31 5.58 2.98 -5.02
C MET A 31 6.25 1.76 -4.38
N GLU A 32 5.90 0.56 -4.83
CA GLU A 32 6.21 -0.70 -4.16
C GLU A 32 7.71 -0.94 -4.03
N GLU A 33 8.49 -0.60 -5.05
CA GLU A 33 9.96 -0.73 -5.00
C GLU A 33 10.58 0.16 -3.91
N LYS A 34 10.13 1.41 -3.81
CA LYS A 34 10.65 2.39 -2.86
C LYS A 34 10.23 2.11 -1.42
N HIS A 35 9.07 1.49 -1.23
CA HIS A 35 8.46 1.26 0.09
C HIS A 35 8.35 -0.23 0.43
N ARG A 36 9.12 -1.09 -0.25
CA ARG A 36 9.03 -2.55 -0.10
C ARG A 36 9.15 -3.03 1.34
N TYR A 37 10.01 -2.38 2.12
CA TYR A 37 10.30 -2.72 3.52
C TYR A 37 9.70 -1.73 4.51
N ASP A 38 8.75 -0.91 4.06
CA ASP A 38 8.10 0.09 4.89
C ASP A 38 6.84 -0.54 5.52
N PRO A 39 6.83 -0.85 6.83
CA PRO A 39 5.72 -1.58 7.45
C PRO A 39 4.38 -0.88 7.22
N ASP A 40 4.40 0.45 7.30
CA ASP A 40 3.22 1.29 7.19
C ASP A 40 2.64 1.25 5.77
N PHE A 41 3.48 1.15 4.73
CA PHE A 41 3.02 0.91 3.35
C PHE A 41 2.46 -0.50 3.17
N ILE A 42 3.14 -1.52 3.70
CA ILE A 42 2.73 -2.92 3.58
C ILE A 42 1.35 -3.14 4.21
N PHE A 43 1.12 -2.59 5.41
CA PHE A 43 -0.19 -2.68 6.08
C PHE A 43 -1.30 -1.99 5.26
N ILE A 44 -1.02 -0.84 4.65
CA ILE A 44 -1.99 -0.16 3.79
C ILE A 44 -2.35 -1.05 2.59
N MET A 45 -1.37 -1.64 1.91
CA MET A 45 -1.63 -2.53 0.76
C MET A 45 -2.36 -3.81 1.17
N ALA A 46 -1.96 -4.44 2.27
CA ALA A 46 -2.64 -5.62 2.82
C ALA A 46 -4.11 -5.31 3.16
N SER A 47 -4.39 -4.11 3.67
CA SER A 47 -5.76 -3.67 3.99
C SER A 47 -6.65 -3.55 2.75
N ILE A 48 -6.11 -3.08 1.62
CA ILE A 48 -6.83 -3.01 0.33
C ILE A 48 -7.27 -4.42 -0.08
N PHE A 49 -6.33 -5.36 -0.13
CA PHE A 49 -6.64 -6.73 -0.57
C PHE A 49 -7.51 -7.50 0.42
N TYR A 50 -7.49 -7.12 1.70
CA TYR A 50 -8.46 -7.63 2.68
C TYR A 50 -9.89 -7.15 2.38
N ILE A 51 -10.07 -5.85 2.10
CA ILE A 51 -11.39 -5.28 1.77
C ILE A 51 -11.95 -5.89 0.48
N LEU A 52 -11.09 -6.07 -0.53
CA LEU A 52 -11.45 -6.69 -1.81
C LEU A 52 -11.65 -8.21 -1.74
N GLN A 53 -11.50 -8.83 -0.55
CA GLN A 53 -11.59 -10.27 -0.36
C GLN A 53 -10.64 -11.07 -1.28
N GLU A 54 -9.43 -10.56 -1.50
CA GLU A 54 -8.38 -11.22 -2.29
C GLU A 54 -7.31 -11.83 -1.36
N PRO A 55 -7.56 -13.00 -0.75
CA PRO A 55 -6.72 -13.53 0.32
C PRO A 55 -5.30 -13.86 -0.14
N LYS A 56 -5.11 -14.31 -1.39
CA LYS A 56 -3.79 -14.65 -1.93
C LYS A 56 -2.86 -13.43 -1.97
N LYS A 57 -3.35 -12.30 -2.50
CA LYS A 57 -2.56 -11.06 -2.57
C LYS A 57 -2.32 -10.48 -1.18
N LYS A 58 -3.32 -10.55 -0.29
CA LYS A 58 -3.16 -10.16 1.11
C LYS A 58 -2.03 -10.92 1.79
N LEU A 59 -1.99 -12.25 1.64
CA LEU A 59 -0.95 -13.09 2.24
C LEU A 59 0.44 -12.70 1.75
N THR A 60 0.61 -12.47 0.46
CA THR A 60 1.90 -12.00 -0.09
C THR A 60 2.40 -10.71 0.58
N TYR A 61 1.52 -9.76 0.89
CA TYR A 61 1.91 -8.55 1.61
C TYR A 61 2.21 -8.82 3.09
N LEU A 62 1.45 -9.70 3.75
CA LEU A 62 1.69 -10.05 5.15
C LEU A 62 2.98 -10.85 5.35
N ASP A 63 3.31 -11.75 4.43
CA ASP A 63 4.56 -12.51 4.48
C ASP A 63 5.78 -11.58 4.45
N ARG A 64 5.70 -10.48 3.67
CA ARG A 64 6.75 -9.44 3.67
C ARG A 64 6.89 -8.71 5.00
N VAL A 65 5.83 -8.59 5.80
CA VAL A 65 5.96 -8.01 7.16
C VAL A 65 6.85 -8.89 8.02
N LEU A 66 6.79 -10.21 7.86
CA LEU A 66 7.62 -11.17 8.60
C LEU A 66 9.10 -11.10 8.18
N GLU A 67 9.37 -10.64 6.95
CA GLU A 67 10.74 -10.39 6.46
C GLU A 67 11.35 -9.12 7.07
N ILE A 68 10.52 -8.21 7.60
CA ILE A 68 10.97 -7.05 8.38
C ILE A 68 11.26 -7.53 9.81
N ASN A 69 12.30 -8.35 9.96
CA ASN A 69 12.91 -8.63 11.26
C ASN A 69 14.17 -7.74 11.41
N GLU A 70 14.24 -7.07 12.56
CA GLU A 70 15.24 -6.10 13.09
C GLU A 70 16.47 -5.74 12.23
#